data_AF-H3CWT2-F1
#
_entry.id   AF-H3CWT2-F1
#
_cell.length_a   1.000
_cell.length_b   1.000
_cell.length_c   1.000
_cell.angle_alpha   90.00
_cell.angle_beta   90.00
_cell.angle_gamma   90.00
#
_symmetry.space_group_name_H-M   'P 1'
#
loop_
_entity.id
_entity.type
_entity.pdbx_description
1 polymer ?
#
loop_
_entity_poly.entity_id
_entity_poly.type
_entity_poly.pdbx_seq_one_letter_code
_entity_poly.pdbx_strand_id
1 'polypeptide(L)'
;MAVARANEDYPEEIDDQLTNFDSSVSSVKTMLEKLMSIPRNEQPQKLDPLDQAKLDLMSVYTLNSLFWMYLVTQGVNPREHGIKQELERIRTCMNRVKEITEKKKAARLDKGAAARFLRSALYDPEEKDARRKSASKKKSEGARDTPP
;
A
#
# COMPACT_ATOMS: atom_id res chain seq x y z
N MET A 1 1.55 37.96 -54.54
CA MET A 1 1.32 38.56 -53.21
C MET A 1 0.90 37.45 -52.28
N ALA A 2 1.78 37.06 -51.34
CA ALA A 2 1.50 36.02 -50.37
C ALA A 2 0.72 36.64 -49.19
N VAL A 3 -0.50 36.17 -48.98
CA VAL A 3 -1.31 36.52 -47.81
C VAL A 3 -0.67 35.80 -46.63
N ALA A 4 0.04 36.54 -45.78
CA ALA A 4 0.48 36.05 -44.49
C ALA A 4 -0.76 35.75 -43.65
N ARG A 5 -0.99 34.47 -43.36
CA ARG A 5 -1.93 34.01 -42.33
C ARG A 5 -1.31 34.38 -40.98
N ALA A 6 -1.60 35.57 -40.48
CA ALA A 6 -1.29 35.96 -39.11
C ALA A 6 -2.49 35.59 -38.23
N ASN A 7 -2.28 34.58 -37.38
CA ASN A 7 -2.89 34.32 -36.08
C ASN A 7 -4.40 34.61 -35.94
N GLU A 8 -5.23 33.60 -36.20
CA GLU A 8 -6.42 33.35 -35.37
C GLU A 8 -6.01 32.43 -34.21
N ASP A 9 -4.96 32.81 -33.48
CA ASP A 9 -4.65 32.16 -32.22
C ASP A 9 -5.64 32.71 -31.19
N TYR A 10 -6.12 31.80 -30.35
CA TYR A 10 -7.12 31.97 -29.30
C TYR A 10 -7.09 33.31 -28.52
N PRO A 11 -8.17 33.65 -27.78
CA PRO A 11 -8.24 34.90 -27.01
C PRO A 11 -7.04 35.09 -26.07
N GLU A 12 -6.48 36.31 -26.00
CA GLU A 12 -5.30 36.62 -25.17
C GLU A 12 -5.51 36.30 -23.68
N GLU A 13 -6.77 36.33 -23.21
CA GLU A 13 -7.12 36.04 -21.81
C GLU A 13 -6.78 34.60 -21.39
N ILE A 14 -6.63 33.68 -22.34
CA ILE A 14 -6.30 32.27 -22.07
C ILE A 14 -4.87 31.89 -22.44
N ASP A 15 -4.07 32.83 -22.98
CA ASP A 15 -2.69 32.56 -23.39
C ASP A 15 -1.81 32.07 -22.24
N ASP A 16 -1.89 32.75 -21.10
CA ASP A 16 -1.19 32.35 -19.88
C ASP A 16 -1.61 30.95 -19.41
N GLN A 17 -2.89 30.59 -19.55
CA GLN A 17 -3.39 29.28 -19.13
C GLN A 17 -2.89 28.17 -20.05
N LEU A 18 -2.86 28.44 -21.36
CA LEU A 18 -2.41 27.50 -22.39
C LEU A 18 -0.90 27.29 -22.33
N THR A 19 -0.11 28.34 -22.19
CA THR A 19 1.36 28.25 -22.05
C THR A 19 1.76 27.50 -20.76
N ASN A 20 1.07 27.75 -19.65
CA ASN A 20 1.26 26.99 -18.40
C ASN A 20 0.86 25.52 -18.54
N PHE A 21 -0.24 25.24 -19.24
CA PHE A 21 -0.70 23.88 -19.52
C PHE A 21 0.30 23.13 -20.38
N ASP A 22 0.75 23.71 -21.50
CA ASP A 22 1.74 23.12 -22.41
C ASP A 22 3.06 22.83 -21.68
N SER A 23 3.54 23.77 -20.89
CA SER A 23 4.75 23.60 -20.06
C SER A 23 4.59 22.43 -19.07
N SER A 24 3.41 22.32 -18.43
CA SER A 24 3.11 21.24 -17.49
C SER A 24 3.03 19.88 -18.19
N VAL A 25 2.37 19.79 -19.34
CA VAL A 25 2.25 18.56 -20.14
C VAL A 25 3.61 18.12 -20.67
N SER A 26 4.44 19.06 -21.15
CA SER A 26 5.80 18.80 -21.61
C SER A 26 6.70 18.26 -20.50
N SER A 27 6.57 18.79 -19.28
CA SER A 27 7.27 18.26 -18.09
C SER A 27 6.84 16.83 -17.77
N VAL A 28 5.53 16.56 -17.76
CA VAL A 28 4.99 15.19 -17.53
C VAL A 28 5.46 14.22 -18.60
N LYS A 29 5.43 14.62 -19.87
CA LYS A 29 5.94 13.82 -21.00
C LYS A 29 7.41 13.43 -20.80
N THR A 30 8.26 14.40 -20.47
CA THR A 30 9.69 14.16 -20.21
C THR A 30 9.90 13.18 -19.05
N MET A 31 9.12 13.30 -17.97
CA MET A 31 9.20 12.36 -16.85
C MET A 31 8.75 10.95 -17.24
N LEU A 32 7.67 10.83 -18.03
CA LEU A 32 7.14 9.56 -18.48
C LEU A 32 8.10 8.86 -19.45
N GLU A 33 8.71 9.59 -20.38
CA GLU A 33 9.72 9.05 -21.30
C GLU A 33 10.92 8.45 -20.54
N LYS A 34 11.41 9.15 -19.51
CA LYS A 34 12.45 8.61 -18.61
C LYS A 34 11.99 7.33 -17.92
N LEU A 35 10.77 7.30 -17.40
CA LEU A 35 10.22 6.11 -16.73
C LEU A 35 10.07 4.93 -17.70
N MET A 36 9.62 5.17 -18.92
CA MET A 36 9.42 4.13 -19.95
C MET A 36 10.73 3.67 -20.59
N SER A 37 11.79 4.49 -20.58
CA SER A 37 13.13 4.10 -21.02
C SER A 37 13.80 3.07 -20.12
N ILE A 38 13.24 2.81 -18.93
CA ILE A 38 13.71 1.78 -18.00
C ILE A 38 12.94 0.48 -18.32
N PRO A 39 13.60 -0.55 -18.88
CA PRO A 39 12.93 -1.79 -19.24
C PRO A 39 12.36 -2.49 -18.00
N ARG A 40 11.03 -2.67 -17.94
CA ARG A 40 10.35 -3.39 -16.84
C ARG A 40 10.85 -4.83 -16.64
N ASN A 41 11.33 -5.47 -17.71
CA ASN A 41 11.85 -6.85 -17.69
C ASN A 41 13.35 -6.95 -17.37
N GLU A 42 14.12 -5.86 -17.48
CA GLU A 42 15.55 -5.86 -17.17
C GLU A 42 15.83 -5.39 -15.73
N GLN A 43 14.80 -5.28 -14.90
CA GLN A 43 14.96 -5.13 -13.47
C GLN A 43 14.97 -6.52 -12.82
N PRO A 44 16.14 -7.16 -12.63
CA PRO A 44 16.22 -8.30 -11.75
C PRO A 44 15.86 -7.81 -10.33
N GLN A 45 14.65 -8.14 -9.88
CA GLN A 45 14.45 -8.59 -8.50
C GLN A 45 15.03 -7.65 -7.40
N LYS A 46 14.54 -6.42 -7.23
CA LYS A 46 15.01 -5.55 -6.11
C LYS A 46 13.98 -4.64 -5.42
N LEU A 47 12.70 -4.70 -5.76
CA LEU A 47 11.68 -4.01 -4.96
C LEU A 47 10.98 -5.01 -4.04
N ASP A 48 10.81 -4.63 -2.76
CA ASP A 48 9.90 -5.33 -1.85
C ASP A 48 8.51 -5.38 -2.51
N PRO A 49 7.72 -6.45 -2.36
CA PRO A 49 6.40 -6.54 -2.97
C PRO A 49 5.49 -5.34 -2.67
N LEU A 50 5.69 -4.70 -1.51
CA LEU A 50 4.97 -3.48 -1.15
C LEU A 50 5.38 -2.27 -1.99
N ASP A 51 6.65 -2.12 -2.33
CA ASP A 51 7.15 -1.01 -3.15
C ASP A 51 6.80 -1.22 -4.63
N GLN A 52 6.81 -2.47 -5.10
CA GLN A 52 6.26 -2.83 -6.42
C GLN A 52 4.78 -2.44 -6.52
N ALA A 53 3.98 -2.80 -5.52
CA ALA A 53 2.55 -2.44 -5.50
C ALA A 53 2.31 -0.93 -5.53
N LYS A 54 3.14 -0.14 -4.83
CA LYS A 54 3.07 1.34 -4.90
C LYS A 54 3.39 1.85 -6.29
N LEU A 55 4.43 1.33 -6.93
CA LEU A 55 4.85 1.75 -8.27
C LEU A 55 3.76 1.45 -9.30
N ASP A 56 3.19 0.25 -9.27
CA ASP A 56 2.12 -0.14 -10.19
C ASP A 56 0.86 0.70 -9.96
N LEU A 57 0.51 0.96 -8.69
CA LEU A 57 -0.62 1.79 -8.33
C LEU A 57 -0.44 3.26 -8.77
N MET A 58 0.77 3.79 -8.64
CA MET A 58 1.13 5.11 -9.16
C MET A 58 1.06 5.15 -10.69
N SER A 59 1.50 4.09 -11.37
CA SER A 59 1.43 3.98 -12.84
C SER A 59 -0.02 4.02 -13.33
N VAL A 60 -0.89 3.21 -12.71
CA VAL A 60 -2.32 3.15 -13.05
C VAL A 60 -3.02 4.46 -12.71
N TYR A 61 -2.71 5.08 -11.57
CA TYR A 61 -3.24 6.39 -11.21
C TYR A 61 -2.87 7.46 -12.24
N THR A 62 -1.59 7.57 -12.59
CA THR A 62 -1.11 8.53 -13.60
C THR A 62 -1.83 8.35 -14.94
N LEU A 63 -1.97 7.12 -15.43
CA LEU A 63 -2.66 6.83 -16.68
C LEU A 63 -4.13 7.29 -16.64
N ASN A 64 -4.84 6.99 -15.55
CA ASN A 64 -6.24 7.38 -15.40
C ASN A 64 -6.41 8.90 -15.21
N SER A 65 -5.47 9.56 -14.53
CA SER A 65 -5.46 11.03 -14.41
C SER A 65 -5.20 11.73 -15.75
N LEU A 66 -4.29 11.21 -16.58
CA LEU A 66 -4.07 11.72 -17.93
C LEU A 66 -5.28 11.51 -18.82
N PHE A 67 -5.95 10.36 -18.70
CA PHE A 67 -7.18 10.10 -19.41
C PHE A 67 -8.33 11.00 -18.96
N TRP A 68 -8.45 11.29 -17.66
CA TRP A 68 -9.39 12.28 -17.14
C TRP A 68 -9.14 13.66 -17.76
N MET A 69 -7.88 14.10 -17.80
CA MET A 69 -7.49 15.37 -18.44
C MET A 69 -7.85 15.39 -19.92
N TYR A 70 -7.60 14.30 -20.65
CA TYR A 70 -8.01 14.15 -22.04
C TYR A 70 -9.53 14.28 -22.23
N LEU A 71 -10.35 13.67 -21.38
CA LEU A 71 -11.79 13.83 -21.46
C LEU A 71 -12.22 15.29 -21.28
N VAL A 72 -11.59 16.02 -20.35
CA VAL A 72 -11.84 17.45 -20.15
C VAL A 72 -11.51 18.24 -21.42
N THR A 73 -10.41 17.93 -22.12
CA THR A 73 -10.07 18.64 -23.38
C THR A 73 -11.01 18.32 -24.53
N GLN A 74 -11.68 17.16 -24.49
CA GLN A 74 -12.75 16.81 -25.44
C GLN A 74 -14.12 17.40 -25.05
N GLY A 75 -14.21 18.17 -23.96
CA GLY A 75 -15.47 18.71 -23.46
C GLY A 75 -16.40 17.67 -22.82
N VAL A 76 -15.90 16.46 -22.54
CA VAL A 76 -16.65 15.40 -21.88
C VAL A 76 -16.51 15.54 -20.37
N ASN A 77 -17.63 15.60 -19.64
CA ASN A 77 -17.61 15.65 -18.18
C ASN A 77 -17.09 14.31 -17.60
N PRO A 78 -15.89 14.25 -17.02
CA PRO A 78 -15.33 12.98 -16.58
C PRO A 78 -16.04 12.43 -15.33
N ARG A 79 -16.85 13.24 -14.64
CA ARG A 79 -17.66 12.81 -13.49
C ARG A 79 -18.83 11.90 -13.89
N GLU A 80 -19.29 12.03 -15.13
CA GLU A 80 -20.34 11.22 -15.74
C GLU A 80 -19.75 10.03 -16.52
N HIS A 81 -18.44 10.04 -16.76
CA HIS A 81 -17.73 8.96 -17.43
C HIS A 81 -17.30 7.86 -16.44
N GLY A 82 -17.16 6.62 -16.93
CA GLY A 82 -16.74 5.45 -16.12
C GLY A 82 -15.37 5.59 -15.45
N ILE A 83 -14.56 6.56 -15.90
CA ILE A 83 -13.23 6.89 -15.32
C ILE A 83 -13.33 7.24 -13.84
N LYS A 84 -14.45 7.82 -13.39
CA LYS A 84 -14.67 8.09 -11.96
C LYS A 84 -14.65 6.81 -11.13
N GLN A 85 -15.25 5.73 -11.62
CA GLN A 85 -15.27 4.45 -10.93
C GLN A 85 -13.87 3.83 -10.85
N GLU A 86 -13.08 3.98 -11.92
CA GLU A 86 -11.67 3.55 -11.93
C GLU A 86 -10.83 4.31 -10.90
N LEU A 87 -10.99 5.63 -10.79
CA LEU A 87 -10.31 6.43 -9.77
C LEU A 87 -10.72 6.03 -8.34
N GLU A 88 -12.00 5.73 -8.10
CA GLU A 88 -12.43 5.20 -6.80
C GLU A 88 -11.82 3.83 -6.50
N ARG A 89 -11.74 2.93 -7.49
CA ARG A 89 -11.08 1.63 -7.35
C ARG A 89 -9.61 1.79 -6.98
N ILE A 90 -8.90 2.69 -7.66
CA ILE A 90 -7.50 3.02 -7.38
C ILE A 90 -7.35 3.57 -5.95
N ARG A 91 -8.25 4.46 -5.52
CA ARG A 91 -8.26 5.00 -4.15
C ARG A 91 -8.44 3.88 -3.11
N THR A 92 -9.34 2.94 -3.34
CA THR A 92 -9.51 1.77 -2.46
C THR A 92 -8.22 0.95 -2.37
N CYS A 93 -7.55 0.70 -3.50
CA CYS A 93 -6.26 0.02 -3.53
C CYS A 93 -5.17 0.79 -2.77
N MET A 94 -5.13 2.13 -2.91
CA MET A 94 -4.16 2.99 -2.18
C MET A 94 -4.37 2.91 -0.67
N ASN A 95 -5.62 2.95 -0.22
CA ASN A 95 -5.96 2.79 1.20
C ASN A 95 -5.50 1.42 1.73
N ARG A 96 -5.70 0.35 0.94
CA ARG A 96 -5.24 -0.98 1.34
C ARG A 96 -3.73 -1.10 1.44
N VAL A 97 -2.98 -0.51 0.51
CA VAL A 97 -1.50 -0.44 0.59
C VAL A 97 -1.06 0.36 1.82
N LYS A 98 -1.74 1.46 2.13
CA LYS A 98 -1.49 2.28 3.33
C LYS A 98 -1.72 1.48 4.61
N GLU A 99 -2.85 0.80 4.74
CA GLU A 99 -3.16 -0.06 5.90
C GLU A 99 -2.11 -1.16 6.10
N ILE A 100 -1.67 -1.82 5.03
CA ILE A 100 -0.63 -2.86 5.11
C ILE A 100 0.69 -2.26 5.59
N THR A 101 1.04 -1.08 5.09
CA THR A 101 2.24 -0.36 5.49
C THR A 101 2.20 0.03 6.96
N GLU A 102 1.06 0.49 7.46
CA GLU A 102 0.84 0.86 8.86
C GLU A 102 0.84 -0.36 9.78
N LYS A 103 0.20 -1.47 9.37
CA LYS A 103 0.23 -2.75 10.11
C LYS A 103 1.65 -3.28 10.30
N LYS A 104 2.55 -3.07 9.33
CA LYS A 104 3.97 -3.44 9.44
C LYS A 104 4.71 -2.62 10.51
N LYS A 105 4.23 -1.40 10.82
CA LYS A 105 4.80 -0.48 11.82
C LYS A 105 4.09 -0.55 13.18
N ALA A 106 2.94 -1.20 13.26
CA ALA A 106 2.16 -1.27 14.49
C ALA A 106 2.88 -2.05 15.60
N ALA A 107 2.76 -1.58 16.84
CA ALA A 107 3.28 -2.28 18.02
C ALA A 107 2.64 -3.67 18.11
N ARG A 108 3.47 -4.70 18.28
CA ARG A 108 3.02 -6.09 18.41
C ARG A 108 3.00 -6.46 19.88
N LEU A 109 1.93 -7.13 20.33
CA LEU A 109 1.87 -7.68 21.67
C LEU A 109 2.97 -8.75 21.82
N ASP A 110 3.80 -8.61 22.85
CA ASP A 110 4.69 -9.67 23.27
C ASP A 110 3.86 -10.78 23.95
N LYS A 111 3.59 -11.84 23.18
CA LYS A 111 2.84 -13.01 23.65
C LYS A 111 3.53 -13.69 24.84
N GLY A 112 4.85 -13.65 24.91
CA GLY A 112 5.64 -14.21 26.00
C GLY A 112 5.46 -13.41 27.29
N ALA A 113 5.55 -12.07 27.20
CA ALA A 113 5.29 -11.19 28.34
C ALA A 113 3.83 -11.33 28.83
N ALA A 114 2.85 -11.35 27.92
CA ALA A 114 1.44 -11.57 28.26
C ALA A 114 1.23 -12.92 28.96
N ALA A 115 1.86 -13.99 28.48
CA ALA A 115 1.79 -15.31 29.11
C ALA A 115 2.43 -15.33 30.51
N ARG A 116 3.50 -14.56 30.75
CA ARG A 116 4.11 -14.41 32.07
C ARG A 116 3.20 -13.66 33.03
N PHE A 117 2.56 -12.57 32.58
CA PHE A 117 1.58 -11.85 33.40
C PHE A 117 0.39 -12.74 33.78
N LEU A 118 -0.17 -13.48 32.81
CA LEU A 118 -1.24 -14.45 33.07
C LEU A 118 -0.82 -15.53 34.07
N ARG A 119 0.36 -16.13 33.90
CA ARG A 119 0.86 -17.18 34.80
C ARG A 119 1.13 -16.67 36.21
N SER A 120 1.55 -15.41 36.34
CA SER A 120 1.74 -14.77 37.64
C SER A 120 0.41 -14.39 38.29
N ALA A 121 -0.58 -13.94 37.51
CA ALA A 121 -1.89 -13.54 38.01
C ALA A 121 -2.76 -14.75 38.42
N LEU A 122 -2.63 -15.86 37.70
CA LEU A 122 -3.27 -17.15 38.00
C LEU A 122 -2.40 -18.03 38.93
N TYR A 123 -1.39 -17.45 39.57
CA TYR A 123 -0.53 -18.19 40.48
C TYR A 123 -1.26 -18.44 41.79
N ASP A 124 -1.74 -19.67 41.99
CA ASP A 124 -2.28 -20.12 43.26
C ASP A 124 -1.28 -21.02 44.01
N PRO A 125 -0.75 -20.60 45.18
CA PRO A 125 0.19 -21.40 45.95
C PRO A 125 -0.42 -22.72 46.46
N GLU A 126 -1.73 -22.75 46.75
CA GLU A 126 -2.42 -23.93 47.29
C GLU A 126 -2.49 -25.07 46.25
N GLU A 127 -2.81 -24.75 44.98
CA GLU A 127 -2.82 -25.72 43.88
C GLU A 127 -1.44 -26.33 43.61
N LYS A 128 -0.38 -25.52 43.71
CA LYS A 128 0.98 -25.98 43.40
C LYS A 128 1.49 -26.94 44.47
N ASP A 129 1.16 -26.70 45.73
CA ASP A 129 1.50 -27.59 46.83
C ASP A 129 0.68 -28.89 46.78
N ALA A 130 -0.60 -28.81 46.40
CA ALA A 130 -1.41 -29.99 46.09
C ALA A 130 -0.81 -30.82 44.93
N ARG A 131 -0.38 -30.16 43.85
CA ARG A 131 0.21 -30.81 42.66
C ARG A 131 1.62 -31.37 42.91
N ARG A 132 2.40 -30.74 43.80
CA ARG A 132 3.70 -31.26 44.26
C ARG A 132 3.54 -32.47 45.17
N LYS A 133 2.58 -32.43 46.10
CA LYS A 133 2.25 -33.57 46.97
C LYS A 133 1.74 -34.77 46.16
N SER A 134 0.89 -34.55 45.16
CA SER A 134 0.39 -35.62 44.29
C SER A 134 1.47 -36.20 43.37
N ALA A 135 2.37 -35.37 42.83
CA ALA A 135 3.48 -35.82 41.99
C ALA A 135 4.53 -36.63 42.76
N SER A 136 4.85 -36.24 44.01
CA SER A 136 5.74 -37.01 44.88
C SER A 136 5.13 -38.35 45.29
N LYS A 137 3.81 -38.42 45.53
CA LYS A 137 3.12 -39.67 45.90
C LYS A 137 3.10 -40.68 44.74
N LYS A 138 2.87 -40.21 43.52
CA LYS A 138 2.89 -41.04 42.29
C LYS A 138 4.28 -41.59 41.95
N LYS A 139 5.35 -40.84 42.30
CA LYS A 139 6.75 -41.27 42.11
C LYS A 139 7.19 -42.34 43.13
N SER A 140 6.60 -42.34 44.33
CA SER A 140 6.86 -43.36 45.36
C SER A 140 6.10 -44.67 45.16
N GLU A 141 4.95 -44.66 44.48
CA GLU A 141 4.20 -45.87 44.13
C GLU A 141 4.81 -46.62 42.93
N GLY A 142 5.25 -45.91 41.87
CA GLY A 142 5.89 -46.55 40.72
C GLY A 142 7.27 -47.19 40.99
N ALA A 143 7.87 -46.95 42.15
CA ALA A 143 9.13 -47.56 42.58
C ALA A 143 8.94 -48.82 43.44
N ARG A 144 7.70 -49.19 43.80
CA ARG A 144 7.40 -50.37 44.64
C ARG A 144 6.95 -51.61 43.85
N ASP A 145 6.62 -51.47 42.56
CA ASP A 145 6.13 -52.57 41.69
C ASP A 145 7.17 -53.07 40.68
N THR A 146 8.38 -53.39 41.15
CA THR A 146 9.25 -54.35 40.45
C THR A 146 9.52 -55.51 41.38
N PRO A 147 8.76 -56.62 41.25
CA PRO A 147 9.04 -57.85 41.99
C PRO A 147 10.28 -58.56 41.40
N PRO A 148 10.92 -59.43 42.20
CA PRO A 148 12.20 -60.07 41.88
C PRO A 148 12.15 -61.08 40.73
#